data_AF-A0A934ZF36-F1
#
_entry.id   AF-A0A934ZF36-F1
#
_cell.length_a   1.000
_cell.length_b   1.000
_cell.length_c   1.000
_cell.angle_alpha   90.00
_cell.angle_beta   90.00
_cell.angle_gamma   90.00
#
_symmetry.space_group_name_H-M   'P 1'
#
loop_
_entity.id
_entity.type
_entity.pdbx_description
1 polymer ?
#
loop_
_entity_poly.entity_id
_entity_poly.type
_entity_poly.pdbx_seq_one_letter_code
_entity_poly.pdbx_strand_id
1 'polypeptide(L)'
;MAPAVPEIVADVLTAAEARAMLLDDAHGDFGKIPIARLVDHILTVTEDADWPVRKAALAALSRRYGFAVRDGLAVLRSPARGAVLGEYRTGRVAQGKSKDSARPYVTALASLAPLRTSCGCSDFLRSSLGLCKHGLVVIERSAAPRVPRELRRKLYPYQVQGRALSLPRAPAARRRHGARQDHAGHRRVPRASRGRAREARDPDRPGIAEAAVEAGVGRHDERLVDAGGPFAPKSAIASMPTRGRGSS
;
A
#
# COMPACT_ATOMS: atom_id res chain seq x y z
N MET A 1 -40.35 -28.52 25.00
CA MET A 1 -38.96 -28.96 24.77
C MET A 1 -38.48 -28.29 23.49
N ALA A 2 -37.61 -27.30 23.60
CA ALA A 2 -37.01 -26.68 22.42
C ALA A 2 -36.01 -27.68 21.80
N PRO A 3 -36.02 -27.88 20.47
CA PRO A 3 -35.03 -28.74 19.82
C PRO A 3 -33.65 -28.12 20.00
N ALA A 4 -32.67 -28.96 20.37
CA ALA A 4 -31.27 -28.57 20.40
C ALA A 4 -30.87 -28.09 19.00
N VAL A 5 -30.54 -26.81 18.87
CA VAL A 5 -29.95 -26.28 17.66
C VAL A 5 -28.60 -26.99 17.50
N PRO A 6 -28.36 -27.71 16.38
CA PRO A 6 -27.07 -28.33 16.19
C PRO A 6 -26.02 -27.24 16.20
N GLU A 7 -25.05 -27.39 17.10
CA GLU A 7 -23.85 -26.56 17.15
C GLU A 7 -23.19 -26.69 15.78
N ILE A 8 -23.34 -25.67 14.94
CA ILE A 8 -22.62 -25.58 13.68
C ILE A 8 -21.16 -25.48 14.10
N VAL A 9 -20.48 -26.62 14.10
CA VAL A 9 -19.03 -26.71 14.21
C VAL A 9 -18.49 -25.96 13.01
N ALA A 10 -18.27 -24.66 13.19
CA ALA A 10 -17.54 -23.84 12.25
C ALA A 10 -16.20 -24.54 12.06
N ASP A 11 -15.96 -25.01 10.85
CA ASP A 11 -14.73 -25.72 10.50
C ASP A 11 -13.55 -24.77 10.80
N VAL A 12 -12.89 -24.99 11.94
CA VAL A 12 -11.84 -24.10 12.42
C VAL A 12 -10.61 -24.38 11.58
N LEU A 13 -10.52 -23.65 10.49
CA LEU A 13 -9.42 -23.72 9.55
C LEU A 13 -8.11 -23.48 10.29
N THR A 14 -7.22 -24.47 10.28
CA THR A 14 -5.97 -24.39 11.04
C THR A 14 -5.11 -23.24 10.51
N ALA A 15 -4.20 -22.71 11.32
CA ALA A 15 -3.30 -21.64 10.89
C ALA A 15 -2.47 -22.04 9.66
N ALA A 16 -2.09 -23.31 9.55
CA ALA A 16 -1.34 -23.85 8.42
C ALA A 16 -2.17 -23.91 7.14
N GLU A 17 -3.43 -24.37 7.22
CA GLU A 17 -4.36 -24.38 6.08
C GLU A 17 -4.68 -22.96 5.62
N ALA A 18 -4.95 -22.06 6.57
CA ALA A 18 -5.27 -20.67 6.25
C ALA A 18 -4.09 -20.00 5.53
N ARG A 19 -2.87 -20.29 5.99
CA ARG A 19 -1.64 -19.84 5.34
C ARG A 19 -1.51 -20.38 3.92
N ALA A 20 -1.74 -21.68 3.70
CA ALA A 20 -1.63 -22.31 2.39
C ALA A 20 -2.65 -21.71 1.40
N MET A 21 -3.91 -21.56 1.83
CA MET A 21 -4.96 -20.97 1.01
C MET A 21 -4.68 -19.50 0.66
N LEU A 22 -4.19 -18.70 1.60
CA LEU A 22 -3.83 -17.30 1.33
C LEU A 22 -2.62 -17.18 0.39
N LEU A 23 -1.67 -18.11 0.45
CA LEU A 23 -0.54 -18.14 -0.47
C LEU A 23 -0.98 -18.43 -1.90
N ASP A 24 -1.91 -19.37 -2.06
CA ASP A 24 -2.50 -19.73 -3.35
C ASP A 24 -3.30 -18.56 -3.94
N ASP A 25 -4.20 -17.98 -3.14
CA ASP A 25 -5.01 -16.81 -3.52
C ASP A 25 -4.16 -15.58 -3.91
N ALA A 26 -2.96 -15.42 -3.34
CA ALA A 26 -2.10 -14.26 -3.54
C ALA A 26 -1.14 -14.39 -4.74
N HIS A 27 -1.11 -15.54 -5.41
CA HIS A 27 -0.10 -15.84 -6.41
C HIS A 27 -0.19 -14.91 -7.63
N GLY A 28 0.88 -14.14 -7.89
CA GLY A 28 0.99 -13.23 -9.04
C GLY A 28 0.53 -11.79 -8.81
N ASP A 29 -0.12 -11.50 -7.67
CA ASP A 29 -0.73 -10.19 -7.42
C ASP A 29 0.27 -9.09 -7.00
N PHE A 30 1.40 -9.46 -6.39
CA PHE A 30 2.26 -8.52 -5.64
C PHE A 30 3.64 -8.24 -6.24
N GLY A 31 3.81 -8.42 -7.55
CA GLY A 31 5.07 -8.12 -8.24
C GLY A 31 6.27 -8.84 -7.62
N LYS A 32 7.26 -8.09 -7.13
CA LYS A 32 8.49 -8.65 -6.51
C LYS A 32 8.42 -8.80 -5.00
N ILE A 33 7.28 -8.55 -4.38
CA ILE A 33 7.12 -8.72 -2.93
C ILE A 33 7.11 -10.22 -2.60
N PRO A 34 7.89 -10.70 -1.62
CA PRO A 34 7.80 -12.07 -1.14
C PRO A 34 6.42 -12.30 -0.51
N ILE A 35 5.54 -13.01 -1.22
CA ILE A 35 4.13 -13.19 -0.85
C ILE A 35 3.97 -13.79 0.55
N ALA A 36 4.83 -14.76 0.90
CA ALA A 36 4.85 -15.36 2.24
C ALA A 36 4.91 -14.31 3.36
N ARG A 37 5.68 -13.22 3.20
CA ARG A 37 5.75 -12.16 4.22
C ARG A 37 4.44 -11.38 4.36
N LEU A 38 3.70 -11.19 3.27
CA LEU A 38 2.39 -10.54 3.33
C LEU A 38 1.35 -11.45 3.99
N VAL A 39 1.38 -12.75 3.69
CA VAL A 39 0.49 -13.74 4.31
C VAL A 39 0.78 -13.87 5.80
N ASP A 40 2.04 -14.03 6.18
CA ASP A 40 2.44 -14.10 7.59
C ASP A 40 2.03 -12.82 8.36
N HIS A 41 2.14 -11.66 7.70
CA HIS A 41 1.65 -10.39 8.25
C HIS A 41 0.14 -10.36 8.43
N ILE A 42 -0.64 -10.80 7.43
CA ILE A 42 -2.10 -10.89 7.51
C ILE A 42 -2.49 -11.79 8.69
N LEU A 43 -1.93 -12.99 8.78
CA LEU A 43 -2.23 -13.92 9.87
C LEU A 43 -1.88 -13.33 11.23
N THR A 44 -0.77 -12.60 11.34
CA THR A 44 -0.39 -11.91 12.58
C THR A 44 -1.38 -10.81 12.97
N VAL A 45 -1.84 -9.98 12.03
CA VAL A 45 -2.79 -8.89 12.34
C VAL A 45 -4.25 -9.34 12.42
N THR A 46 -4.54 -10.60 12.11
CA THR A 46 -5.88 -11.21 12.11
C THR A 46 -5.89 -12.54 12.87
N GLU A 47 -5.05 -12.67 13.89
CA GLU A 47 -4.85 -13.89 14.68
C GLU A 47 -6.19 -14.48 15.15
N ASP A 48 -7.05 -13.64 15.73
CA ASP A 48 -8.36 -14.02 16.27
C ASP A 48 -9.53 -13.86 15.28
N ALA A 49 -9.25 -13.55 14.01
CA ALA A 49 -10.30 -13.32 13.02
C ALA A 49 -10.64 -14.59 12.23
N ASP A 50 -11.88 -14.65 11.76
CA ASP A 50 -12.37 -15.73 10.90
C ASP A 50 -11.78 -15.69 9.48
N TRP A 51 -12.04 -16.75 8.72
CA TRP A 51 -11.57 -16.89 7.35
C TRP A 51 -12.03 -15.76 6.40
N PRO A 52 -13.32 -15.34 6.40
CA PRO A 52 -13.77 -14.18 5.61
C PRO A 52 -12.94 -12.91 5.85
N VAL A 53 -12.61 -12.59 7.09
CA VAL A 53 -11.79 -11.42 7.42
C VAL A 53 -10.38 -11.54 6.84
N ARG A 54 -9.75 -12.73 6.94
CA ARG A 54 -8.42 -12.99 6.36
C ARG A 54 -8.39 -12.83 4.84
N LYS A 55 -9.40 -13.36 4.13
CA LYS A 55 -9.55 -13.16 2.67
C LYS A 55 -9.78 -11.69 2.33
N ALA A 56 -10.62 -10.99 3.09
CA ALA A 56 -10.87 -9.56 2.88
C ALA A 56 -9.60 -8.72 3.09
N ALA A 57 -8.75 -9.09 4.06
CA ALA A 57 -7.46 -8.45 4.30
C ALA A 57 -6.51 -8.62 3.11
N LEU A 58 -6.39 -9.84 2.56
CA LEU A 58 -5.59 -10.10 1.36
C LEU A 58 -6.08 -9.29 0.15
N ALA A 59 -7.38 -9.33 -0.12
CA ALA A 59 -8.01 -8.58 -1.21
C ALA A 59 -7.79 -7.07 -1.05
N ALA A 60 -7.83 -6.54 0.18
CA ALA A 60 -7.55 -5.14 0.46
C ALA A 60 -6.09 -4.76 0.15
N LEU A 61 -5.12 -5.62 0.49
CA LEU A 61 -3.72 -5.39 0.13
C LEU A 61 -3.50 -5.45 -1.39
N SER A 62 -4.11 -6.42 -2.08
CA SER A 62 -4.03 -6.54 -3.55
C SER A 62 -4.56 -5.28 -4.25
N ARG A 63 -5.74 -4.76 -3.83
CA ARG A 63 -6.26 -3.47 -4.35
C ARG A 63 -5.31 -2.30 -4.10
N ARG A 64 -4.74 -2.20 -2.89
CA ARG A 64 -3.77 -1.13 -2.53
C ARG A 64 -2.51 -1.20 -3.37
N TYR A 65 -2.02 -2.41 -3.64
CA TYR A 65 -0.88 -2.63 -4.53
C TYR A 65 -1.22 -2.24 -5.98
N GLY A 66 -2.37 -2.64 -6.49
CA GLY A 66 -2.87 -2.21 -7.80
C GLY A 66 -2.94 -0.69 -7.95
N PHE A 67 -3.33 0.04 -6.90
CA PHE A 67 -3.25 1.50 -6.89
C PHE A 67 -1.81 2.04 -6.90
N ALA A 68 -0.87 1.43 -6.18
CA ALA A 68 0.54 1.81 -6.24
C ALA A 68 1.11 1.68 -7.66
N VAL A 69 0.84 0.56 -8.32
CA VAL A 69 1.28 0.29 -9.70
C VAL A 69 0.66 1.29 -10.66
N ARG A 70 -0.66 1.50 -10.60
CA ARG A 70 -1.37 2.46 -11.46
C ARG A 70 -0.89 3.90 -11.29
N ASP A 71 -0.58 4.30 -10.06
CA ASP A 71 -0.04 5.62 -9.74
C ASP A 71 1.43 5.80 -10.15
N GLY A 72 2.11 4.73 -10.60
CA GLY A 72 3.54 4.75 -10.89
C GLY A 72 4.37 5.09 -9.63
N LEU A 73 3.93 4.61 -8.47
CA LEU A 73 4.56 4.89 -7.19
C LEU A 73 5.89 4.13 -7.07
N ALA A 74 6.95 4.82 -6.65
CA ALA A 74 8.26 4.23 -6.48
C ALA A 74 8.98 4.79 -5.25
N VAL A 75 10.05 4.10 -4.84
CA VAL A 75 11.02 4.62 -3.87
C VAL A 75 11.92 5.64 -4.55
N LEU A 76 11.78 6.91 -4.15
CA LEU A 76 12.62 8.03 -4.59
C LEU A 76 13.94 8.09 -3.82
N ARG A 77 13.91 7.77 -2.52
CA ARG A 77 15.10 7.72 -1.65
C ARG A 77 15.01 6.52 -0.73
N SER A 78 16.12 5.80 -0.61
CA SER A 78 16.29 4.69 0.33
C SER A 78 17.12 5.13 1.55
N PRO A 79 17.09 4.35 2.65
CA PRO A 79 17.96 4.55 3.80
C PRO A 79 19.45 4.69 3.42
N ALA A 80 20.19 5.44 4.23
CA ALA A 80 21.61 5.68 4.00
C ALA A 80 22.43 4.37 4.03
N ARG A 81 23.61 4.41 3.38
CA ARG A 81 24.60 3.32 3.39
C ARG A 81 24.08 1.96 2.91
N GLY A 82 22.97 1.95 2.17
CA GLY A 82 22.34 0.71 1.74
C GLY A 82 21.75 -0.06 2.92
N ALA A 83 21.29 0.57 4.00
CA ALA A 83 20.48 -0.14 5.00
C ALA A 83 19.15 -0.62 4.38
N VAL A 84 18.64 -1.78 4.82
CA VAL A 84 17.30 -2.28 4.42
C VAL A 84 16.23 -1.62 5.28
N LEU A 85 16.53 -1.43 6.55
CA LEU A 85 15.60 -0.84 7.51
C LEU A 85 15.86 0.65 7.62
N GLY A 86 14.81 1.40 7.99
CA GLY A 86 14.86 2.84 8.16
C GLY A 86 13.88 3.58 7.26
N GLU A 87 14.13 4.88 7.06
CA GLU A 87 13.24 5.77 6.34
C GLU A 87 13.44 5.76 4.83
N TYR A 88 12.32 5.65 4.13
CA TYR A 88 12.20 5.73 2.69
C TYR A 88 11.39 6.96 2.31
N ARG A 89 11.72 7.55 1.16
CA ARG A 89 10.83 8.52 0.50
C ARG A 89 10.19 7.85 -0.69
N THR A 90 8.88 7.86 -0.74
CA THR A 90 8.08 7.33 -1.85
C THR A 90 7.36 8.46 -2.57
N GLY A 91 7.13 8.29 -3.86
CA GLY A 91 6.42 9.27 -4.67
C GLY A 91 6.24 8.77 -6.09
N ARG A 92 5.49 9.52 -6.89
CA ARG A 92 5.26 9.17 -8.29
C ARG A 92 6.53 9.44 -9.10
N VAL A 93 6.88 8.50 -9.98
CA VAL A 93 7.94 8.76 -10.96
C VAL A 93 7.36 9.69 -12.03
N ALA A 94 7.83 10.93 -12.08
CA ALA A 94 7.28 11.94 -12.97
C ALA A 94 7.43 11.52 -14.45
N GLN A 95 6.31 11.24 -15.12
CA GLN A 95 6.25 11.14 -16.58
C GLN A 95 5.97 12.54 -17.16
N GLY A 96 7.02 13.34 -17.36
CA GLY A 96 6.98 14.52 -18.22
C GLY A 96 6.13 15.73 -17.78
N LYS A 97 5.50 15.74 -16.60
CA LYS A 97 4.83 16.92 -16.02
C LYS A 97 5.54 17.38 -14.75
N SER A 98 5.49 18.70 -14.52
CA SER A 98 6.23 19.45 -13.49
C SER A 98 6.58 18.63 -12.24
N LYS A 99 7.88 18.66 -11.92
CA LYS A 99 8.56 18.06 -10.76
C LYS A 99 7.93 18.46 -9.41
N ASP A 100 7.08 19.50 -9.41
CA ASP A 100 6.47 20.09 -8.22
C ASP A 100 5.15 19.45 -7.76
N SER A 101 4.53 18.55 -8.53
CA SER A 101 3.12 18.21 -8.30
C SER A 101 2.81 17.09 -7.29
N ALA A 102 3.80 16.34 -6.77
CA ALA A 102 3.53 15.28 -5.80
C ALA A 102 4.49 15.31 -4.61
N ARG A 103 3.99 15.75 -3.45
CA ARG A 103 4.70 15.71 -2.16
C ARG A 103 5.15 14.27 -1.86
N PRO A 104 6.46 14.00 -1.72
CA PRO A 104 6.93 12.68 -1.34
C PRO A 104 6.43 12.30 0.07
N TYR A 105 6.02 11.05 0.24
CA TYR A 105 5.67 10.50 1.54
C TYR A 105 6.91 9.88 2.20
N VAL A 106 7.01 10.07 3.52
CA VAL A 106 7.99 9.37 4.35
C VAL A 106 7.36 8.08 4.85
N THR A 107 8.04 6.97 4.61
CA THR A 107 7.64 5.63 5.02
C THR A 107 8.82 4.98 5.73
N ALA A 108 8.67 4.57 6.99
CA ALA A 108 9.71 3.83 7.70
C ALA A 108 9.43 2.32 7.62
N LEU A 109 10.47 1.54 7.38
CA LEU A 109 10.47 0.08 7.51
C LEU A 109 11.28 -0.29 8.75
N ALA A 110 10.60 -0.75 9.79
CA ALA A 110 11.20 -1.07 11.09
C ALA A 110 11.63 -2.54 11.21
N SER A 111 10.86 -3.46 10.62
CA SER A 111 11.18 -4.89 10.57
C SER A 111 10.54 -5.57 9.36
N LEU A 112 11.14 -6.68 8.91
CA LEU A 112 10.62 -7.55 7.84
C LEU A 112 9.96 -8.82 8.34
N ALA A 113 10.21 -9.21 9.60
CA ALA A 113 9.64 -10.39 10.25
C ALA A 113 9.63 -10.15 11.79
N PRO A 114 8.47 -9.85 12.41
CA PRO A 114 7.20 -9.52 11.76
C PRO A 114 7.31 -8.23 10.93
N LEU A 115 6.50 -8.11 9.89
CA LEU A 115 6.51 -6.95 9.03
C LEU A 115 6.00 -5.71 9.79
N ARG A 116 6.83 -4.68 9.91
CA ARG A 116 6.48 -3.44 10.61
C ARG A 116 6.84 -2.23 9.75
N THR A 117 5.82 -1.47 9.36
CA THR A 117 5.99 -0.22 8.62
C THR A 117 5.25 0.92 9.30
N SER A 118 5.70 2.15 9.07
CA SER A 118 4.96 3.37 9.39
C SER A 118 4.95 4.30 8.19
N CYS A 119 3.86 5.04 7.97
CA CYS A 119 3.77 6.02 6.89
C CYS A 119 2.90 7.20 7.30
N GLY A 120 3.29 8.42 6.90
CA GLY A 120 2.54 9.63 7.20
C GLY A 120 1.34 9.91 6.27
N CYS A 121 0.91 8.97 5.42
CA CYS A 121 -0.23 9.19 4.53
C CYS A 121 -1.58 8.85 5.21
N SER A 122 -2.65 9.49 4.77
CA SER A 122 -4.02 9.25 5.27
C SER A 122 -4.44 7.78 5.22
N ASP A 123 -4.05 7.08 4.15
CA ASP A 123 -4.39 5.66 3.95
C ASP A 123 -3.76 4.76 5.01
N PHE A 124 -2.61 5.15 5.57
CA PHE A 124 -1.95 4.40 6.63
C PHE A 124 -2.66 4.64 7.96
N LEU A 125 -2.96 5.90 8.28
CA LEU A 125 -3.63 6.29 9.51
C LEU A 125 -5.03 5.67 9.66
N ARG A 126 -5.71 5.41 8.53
CA ARG A 126 -7.04 4.78 8.50
C ARG A 126 -7.00 3.26 8.30
N SER A 127 -5.82 2.66 8.10
CA SER A 127 -5.70 1.25 7.78
C SER A 127 -5.44 0.40 9.03
N SER A 128 -6.35 -0.53 9.34
CA SER A 128 -6.14 -1.56 10.36
C SER A 128 -4.99 -2.53 10.06
N LEU A 129 -4.64 -2.73 8.77
CA LEU A 129 -3.60 -3.70 8.36
C LEU A 129 -2.15 -3.20 8.53
N GLY A 130 -1.92 -1.97 9.01
CA GLY A 130 -0.55 -1.43 9.16
C GLY A 130 0.27 -1.33 7.85
N LEU A 131 -0.39 -1.35 6.68
CA LEU A 131 0.24 -1.28 5.36
C LEU A 131 -0.57 -0.41 4.40
N CYS A 132 0.01 0.69 3.94
CA CYS A 132 -0.53 1.49 2.85
C CYS A 132 0.17 1.17 1.52
N LYS A 133 -0.30 1.75 0.42
CA LYS A 133 0.33 1.61 -0.90
C LYS A 133 1.81 2.01 -0.91
N HIS A 134 2.21 3.01 -0.10
CA HIS A 134 3.62 3.41 0.06
C HIS A 134 4.45 2.35 0.78
N GLY A 135 3.89 1.71 1.81
CA GLY A 135 4.54 0.60 2.53
C GLY A 135 4.82 -0.58 1.61
N LEU A 136 3.84 -0.96 0.77
CA LEU A 136 3.99 -2.06 -0.18
C LEU A 136 5.13 -1.82 -1.19
N VAL A 137 5.25 -0.61 -1.73
CA VAL A 137 6.36 -0.23 -2.62
C VAL A 137 7.73 -0.28 -1.92
N VAL A 138 7.79 0.08 -0.64
CA VAL A 138 9.03 -0.03 0.16
C VAL A 138 9.41 -1.50 0.36
N ILE A 139 8.44 -2.36 0.66
CA ILE A 139 8.66 -3.81 0.85
C ILE A 139 9.16 -4.43 -0.46
N GLU A 140 8.52 -4.13 -1.59
CA GLU A 140 8.97 -4.59 -2.90
C GLU A 140 10.42 -4.17 -3.17
N ARG A 141 10.74 -2.91 -2.90
CA ARG A 141 12.10 -2.39 -3.06
C ARG A 141 13.10 -3.08 -2.14
N SER A 142 12.70 -3.44 -0.93
CA SER A 142 13.56 -4.13 0.05
C SER A 142 13.89 -5.57 -0.36
N ALA A 143 13.01 -6.21 -1.13
CA ALA A 143 13.19 -7.57 -1.64
C ALA A 143 14.02 -7.64 -2.92
N ALA A 144 14.18 -6.51 -3.64
CA ALA A 144 14.97 -6.47 -4.85
C ALA A 144 16.46 -6.75 -4.56
N PRO A 145 17.14 -7.57 -5.39
CA PRO A 145 18.57 -7.81 -5.27
C PRO A 145 19.35 -6.50 -5.20
N ARG A 146 20.25 -6.39 -4.22
CA ARG A 146 21.11 -5.24 -4.09
C ARG A 146 22.25 -5.37 -5.07
N VAL A 147 22.26 -4.51 -6.07
CA VAL A 147 23.44 -4.32 -6.91
C VAL A 147 24.48 -3.58 -6.05
N PRO A 148 25.67 -4.16 -5.77
CA PRO A 148 26.72 -3.50 -5.00
C PRO A 148 27.01 -2.11 -5.56
N ARG A 149 27.35 -1.14 -4.70
CA ARG A 149 27.56 0.25 -5.12
C ARG A 149 28.64 0.37 -6.20
N GLU A 150 29.70 -0.44 -6.11
CA GLU A 150 30.77 -0.54 -7.11
C GLU A 150 30.25 -1.02 -8.45
N LEU A 151 29.45 -2.10 -8.44
CA LEU A 151 28.85 -2.64 -9.65
C LEU A 151 27.85 -1.64 -10.25
N ARG A 152 27.09 -0.91 -9.42
CA ARG A 152 26.20 0.16 -9.88
C ARG A 152 26.96 1.34 -10.49
N ARG A 153 28.12 1.71 -9.92
CA ARG A 153 29.02 2.74 -10.50
C ARG A 153 29.62 2.30 -11.84
N LYS A 154 30.00 1.02 -11.96
CA LYS A 154 30.54 0.44 -13.20
C LYS A 154 29.47 0.28 -14.29
N LEU A 155 28.25 -0.13 -13.91
CA LEU A 155 27.15 -0.38 -14.85
C LEU A 155 26.49 0.90 -15.36
N TYR A 156 26.51 2.00 -14.60
CA TYR A 156 25.88 3.27 -14.99
C TYR A 156 26.70 4.49 -14.54
N PRO A 157 27.80 4.83 -15.25
CA PRO A 157 28.64 5.97 -14.87
C PRO A 157 28.02 7.36 -15.11
N TYR A 158 26.83 7.48 -15.72
CA TYR A 158 26.34 8.76 -16.28
C TYR A 158 25.15 9.44 -15.58
N GLN A 159 24.77 9.08 -14.35
CA GLN A 159 23.58 9.63 -13.67
C GLN A 159 23.81 10.71 -12.60
N VAL A 160 24.95 11.40 -12.59
CA VAL A 160 25.19 12.53 -11.68
C VAL A 160 25.34 13.81 -12.48
N GLN A 161 24.21 14.43 -12.83
CA GLN A 161 24.01 15.88 -13.00
C GLN A 161 22.70 16.16 -13.76
N GLY A 162 21.55 16.01 -13.10
CA GLY A 162 20.34 16.84 -13.30
C GLY A 162 19.68 17.03 -14.69
N ARG A 163 20.25 16.56 -15.80
CA ARG A 163 19.70 16.60 -17.14
C ARG A 163 19.39 15.16 -17.56
N ALA A 164 18.13 14.90 -17.85
CA ALA A 164 17.77 13.75 -18.66
C ALA A 164 18.40 13.96 -20.05
N LEU A 165 19.54 13.32 -20.31
CA LEU A 165 19.97 13.12 -21.67
C LEU A 165 19.01 12.10 -22.27
N SER A 166 18.20 12.58 -23.21
CA SER A 166 17.50 11.76 -24.18
C SER A 166 18.44 10.65 -24.64
N LEU A 167 18.05 9.39 -24.42
CA LEU A 167 18.70 8.24 -25.05
C LEU A 167 18.89 8.57 -26.55
N PRO A 168 20.04 8.24 -27.17
CA PRO A 168 20.15 8.35 -28.61
C PRO A 168 19.00 7.54 -29.20
N ARG A 169 18.10 8.25 -29.89
CA ARG A 169 16.97 7.67 -30.59
C ARG A 169 17.57 6.60 -31.50
N ALA A 170 17.19 5.34 -31.30
CA ALA A 170 17.64 4.25 -32.14
C ALA A 170 17.53 4.69 -33.61
N PRO A 171 18.56 4.45 -34.44
CA PRO A 171 18.52 4.86 -35.84
C PRO A 171 17.23 4.33 -36.43
N ALA A 172 16.40 5.25 -36.93
CA ALA A 172 15.13 4.92 -37.54
C ALA A 172 15.41 3.86 -38.61
N ALA A 173 14.93 2.64 -38.38
CA ALA A 173 14.99 1.58 -39.37
C ALA A 173 14.39 2.17 -40.65
N ARG A 174 15.24 2.28 -41.68
CA ARG A 174 14.84 2.73 -43.02
C ARG A 174 13.68 1.84 -43.45
N ARG A 175 12.46 2.38 -43.36
CA ARG A 175 11.28 1.75 -43.94
C ARG A 175 11.54 1.70 -45.43
N ARG A 176 11.72 0.49 -45.96
CA ARG A 176 11.74 0.24 -47.40
C ARG A 176 10.41 0.74 -47.96
N HIS A 177 10.49 1.71 -48.87
CA HIS A 177 9.43 2.00 -49.81
C HIS A 177 9.15 0.74 -50.61
N GLY A 178 7.93 0.22 -50.52
CA GLY A 178 7.50 -0.94 -51.28
C GLY A 178 5.98 -0.97 -51.39
N ALA A 179 5.52 -0.78 -52.63
CA ALA A 179 4.22 -1.16 -53.17
C ALA A 179 2.97 -0.47 -52.61
N ARG A 180 2.67 0.65 -53.27
CA ARG A 180 1.36 1.04 -53.75
C ARG A 180 0.52 -0.18 -54.18
N GLN A 181 -0.63 -0.39 -53.54
CA GLN A 181 -1.78 -1.04 -54.16
C GLN A 181 -3.00 -0.17 -53.88
N ASP A 182 -3.57 0.29 -54.98
CA ASP A 182 -4.69 1.19 -55.04
C ASP A 182 -6.02 0.42 -54.88
N HIS A 183 -7.01 1.13 -54.34
CA HIS A 183 -8.47 1.03 -54.55
C HIS A 183 -9.22 -0.27 -54.18
N ALA A 184 -10.14 -0.15 -53.20
CA ALA A 184 -11.59 -0.05 -53.43
C ALA A 184 -12.37 -0.35 -52.14
N GLY A 185 -13.44 0.41 -51.87
CA GLY A 185 -14.46 0.00 -50.90
C GLY A 185 -14.84 1.01 -49.83
N HIS A 186 -15.24 2.22 -50.22
CA HIS A 186 -16.03 3.09 -49.36
C HIS A 186 -17.40 2.45 -49.08
N ARG A 187 -17.65 2.03 -47.83
CA ARG A 187 -19.00 2.10 -47.23
C ARG A 187 -18.96 3.03 -46.04
N ARG A 188 -19.43 4.26 -46.27
CA ARG A 188 -19.73 5.24 -45.23
C ARG A 188 -20.88 4.71 -44.39
N VAL A 189 -20.64 4.49 -43.09
CA VAL A 189 -21.72 4.36 -42.10
C VAL A 189 -21.96 5.75 -41.53
N PRO A 190 -23.18 6.30 -41.60
CA PRO A 190 -23.46 7.62 -41.06
C PRO A 190 -23.32 7.63 -39.53
N ARG A 191 -22.53 8.59 -39.06
CA ARG A 191 -22.28 8.88 -37.65
C ARG A 191 -23.53 9.58 -37.08
N ALA A 192 -24.39 8.81 -36.42
CA ALA A 192 -25.52 9.37 -35.68
C ALA A 192 -25.01 10.32 -34.59
N SER A 193 -25.39 11.59 -34.73
CA SER A 193 -25.24 12.66 -33.77
C SER A 193 -26.01 12.33 -32.49
N ARG A 194 -25.31 11.86 -31.45
CA ARG A 194 -25.87 11.82 -30.10
C ARG A 194 -25.99 13.25 -29.58
N GLY A 195 -27.18 13.82 -29.76
CA GLY A 195 -27.63 15.03 -29.09
C GLY A 195 -27.50 14.87 -27.58
N ARG A 196 -26.88 15.87 -26.95
CA ARG A 196 -26.95 16.06 -25.51
C ARG A 196 -28.35 16.58 -25.18
N ALA A 197 -29.23 15.69 -24.74
CA ALA A 197 -30.41 16.10 -24.00
C ALA A 197 -29.92 16.69 -22.67
N ARG A 198 -30.13 18.00 -22.50
CA ARG A 198 -30.10 18.64 -21.19
C ARG A 198 -31.34 18.14 -20.45
N GLU A 199 -31.15 17.32 -19.42
CA GLU A 199 -32.20 17.06 -18.43
C GLU A 199 -32.59 18.40 -17.80
N ALA A 200 -33.82 18.81 -18.06
CA ALA A 200 -34.48 19.87 -17.34
C ALA A 200 -34.62 19.43 -15.88
N ARG A 201 -34.17 20.28 -14.95
CA ARG A 201 -34.49 20.14 -13.54
C ARG A 201 -35.98 20.36 -13.39
N ASP A 202 -36.67 19.33 -12.93
CA ASP A 202 -38.04 19.37 -12.44
C ASP A 202 -38.10 20.25 -11.17
N PRO A 203 -38.81 21.41 -11.19
CA PRO A 203 -38.95 22.28 -10.03
C PRO A 203 -39.98 21.80 -8.99
N ASP A 204 -40.73 20.73 -9.26
CA ASP A 204 -41.84 20.28 -8.41
C ASP A 204 -41.54 19.02 -7.58
N ARG A 205 -40.26 18.73 -7.29
CA ARG A 205 -39.94 17.64 -6.35
C ARG A 205 -40.21 18.10 -4.91
N PRO A 206 -41.27 17.63 -4.22
CA PRO A 206 -41.53 18.01 -2.84
C PRO A 206 -40.38 17.52 -1.95
N GLY A 207 -39.88 18.44 -1.13
CA GLY A 207 -38.85 18.16 -0.13
C GLY A 207 -39.37 17.16 0.89
N ILE A 208 -38.67 16.04 1.03
CA ILE A 208 -38.79 15.16 2.20
C ILE A 208 -38.13 15.86 3.39
N ALA A 209 -38.86 16.81 3.97
CA ALA A 209 -38.75 17.17 5.36
C ALA A 209 -39.82 16.40 6.15
N GLU A 210 -39.49 16.08 7.40
CA GLU A 210 -40.36 15.54 8.45
C GLU A 210 -40.65 14.03 8.44
N ALA A 211 -39.80 13.30 9.15
CA ALA A 211 -40.26 12.27 10.07
C ALA A 211 -39.45 12.40 11.36
N ALA A 212 -39.95 13.27 12.25
CA ALA A 212 -39.61 13.24 13.66
C ALA A 212 -40.41 12.11 14.31
N VAL A 213 -39.73 11.10 14.84
CA VAL A 213 -40.27 10.21 15.87
C VAL A 213 -39.23 10.09 16.96
N GLU A 214 -39.73 10.38 18.15
CA GLU A 214 -39.06 10.47 19.44
C GLU A 214 -38.27 9.21 19.80
N ALA A 215 -37.05 9.40 20.32
CA ALA A 215 -36.42 8.43 21.20
C ALA A 215 -35.64 9.19 22.29
N GLY A 216 -36.04 8.89 23.53
CA GLY A 216 -35.72 9.63 24.74
C GLY A 216 -34.23 9.86 25.03
N VAL A 217 -33.96 11.10 25.41
CA VAL A 217 -32.74 11.53 26.10
C VAL A 217 -32.80 11.03 27.54
N GLY A 218 -32.14 9.90 27.81
CA GLY A 218 -31.77 9.47 29.15
C GLY A 218 -30.49 10.19 29.59
N ARG A 219 -30.62 11.13 30.53
CA ARG A 219 -29.50 11.74 31.25
C ARG A 219 -28.83 10.69 32.14
N HIS A 220 -27.53 10.47 31.97
CA HIS A 220 -26.67 9.96 33.03
C HIS A 220 -25.51 10.93 33.22
N ASP A 221 -25.60 11.63 34.35
CA ASP A 221 -24.56 12.42 34.96
C ASP A 221 -23.51 11.53 35.63
N GLU A 222 -22.28 12.02 35.57
CA GLU A 222 -21.17 11.90 36.53
C GLU A 222 -20.66 10.53 36.99
N ARG A 223 -19.39 10.26 36.62
CA ARG A 223 -18.23 9.98 37.51
C ARG A 223 -17.01 9.77 36.61
N LEU A 224 -16.12 10.75 36.47
CA LEU A 224 -14.94 10.92 37.32
C LEU A 224 -14.27 9.58 37.67
N VAL A 225 -13.34 9.14 36.81
CA VAL A 225 -12.18 8.35 37.22
C VAL A 225 -10.98 8.78 36.39
N ASP A 226 -10.19 9.59 37.07
CA ASP A 226 -8.80 9.88 36.82
C ASP A 226 -7.99 8.60 37.11
N ALA A 227 -7.23 8.12 36.13
CA ALA A 227 -6.16 7.14 36.35
C ALA A 227 -5.21 7.13 35.15
N GLY A 228 -4.17 7.96 35.26
CA GLY A 228 -2.94 7.79 34.50
C GLY A 228 -2.34 6.39 34.73
N GLY A 229 -1.92 5.75 33.63
CA GLY A 229 -1.20 4.49 33.63
C GLY A 229 -0.05 4.54 32.62
N PRO A 230 1.22 4.38 33.05
CA PRO A 230 2.39 4.76 32.25
C PRO A 230 2.87 3.63 31.34
N PHE A 231 2.88 3.87 30.02
CA PHE A 231 3.74 3.11 29.10
C PHE A 231 5.11 3.77 29.01
N ALA A 232 5.94 3.51 30.04
CA ALA A 232 7.38 3.78 30.00
C ALA A 232 8.13 2.56 29.43
N PRO A 233 9.04 2.72 28.47
CA PRO A 233 9.92 1.65 28.03
C PRO A 233 11.01 1.38 29.07
N LYS A 234 11.15 0.13 29.51
CA LYS A 234 12.26 -0.34 30.34
C LYS A 234 13.59 -0.19 29.58
N SER A 235 14.29 0.90 29.85
CA SER A 235 15.70 1.08 29.52
C SER A 235 16.51 0.78 30.78
N ALA A 236 17.04 -0.43 30.89
CA ALA A 236 18.04 -0.76 31.89
C ALA A 236 19.43 -0.59 31.25
N ILE A 237 19.94 0.64 31.30
CA ILE A 237 21.37 0.91 31.18
C ILE A 237 21.84 1.17 32.61
N ALA A 238 22.38 0.14 33.26
CA ALA A 238 23.12 0.32 34.50
C ALA A 238 24.60 0.46 34.16
N SER A 239 25.06 1.71 34.15
CA SER A 239 26.48 2.04 34.28
C SER A 239 26.98 1.58 35.65
N MET A 240 28.02 0.75 35.70
CA MET A 240 28.81 0.53 36.91
C MET A 240 29.86 1.64 37.05
N PRO A 241 29.99 2.27 38.22
CA PRO A 241 31.22 2.91 38.62
C PRO A 241 31.80 2.21 39.86
N THR A 242 33.04 1.76 39.80
CA THR A 242 33.87 1.61 41.00
C THR A 242 35.28 2.15 40.71
N ARG A 243 35.54 3.36 41.22
CA ARG A 243 36.89 3.82 41.53
C ARG A 243 37.34 3.10 42.81
N GLY A 244 38.60 2.70 42.85
CA GLY A 244 39.16 1.84 43.89
C GLY A 244 39.64 2.53 45.17
N ARG A 245 40.34 1.75 46.00
CA ARG A 245 41.40 2.15 46.96
C ARG A 245 41.90 0.92 47.75
N GLY A 246 43.17 0.96 48.15
CA GLY A 246 43.89 0.01 49.02
C GLY A 246 45.01 -0.69 48.25
N SER A 247 46.30 -0.33 48.28
CA SER A 247 47.20 0.01 49.41
C SER A 247 47.29 -1.08 50.46
N SER A 248 48.19 -2.03 50.24
CA SER A 248 49.25 -2.49 51.16
C SER A 248 50.14 -3.50 50.46
#